data_AF-A0A495J3V0-F1
#
_entry.id   AF-A0A495J3V0-F1
#
_cell.length_a   1.000
_cell.length_b   1.000
_cell.length_c   1.000
_cell.angle_alpha   90.00
_cell.angle_beta   90.00
_cell.angle_gamma   90.00
#
_symmetry.space_group_name_H-M   'P 1'
#
loop_
_entity.id
_entity.type
_entity.pdbx_description
1 polymer ?
#
loop_
_entity_poly.entity_id
_entity_poly.type
_entity_poly.pdbx_seq_one_letter_code
_entity_poly.pdbx_strand_id
1 'polypeptide(L)'
;MKKYLLLFVMALSMSAAFAINKIGDGPTLTGYIGDAMCAAKGKANTAEHAACAAKCIKGGSAAVLVVGDKVYKISNQKEVTKYAGKKVTVEGKVTDDTIEVTKVTEVKA
;
A
#
# COMPACT_ATOMS: atom_id res chain seq x y z
N MET A 1 -43.31 23.98 -17.01
CA MET A 1 -42.33 23.23 -17.82
C MET A 1 -41.24 22.64 -16.91
N LYS A 2 -41.42 21.69 -15.98
CA LYS A 2 -42.29 20.51 -15.79
C LYS A 2 -42.11 19.36 -16.79
N LYS A 3 -41.13 19.44 -17.70
CA LYS A 3 -40.87 18.39 -18.71
C LYS A 3 -39.42 17.90 -18.79
N TYR A 4 -38.52 18.45 -17.99
CA TYR A 4 -37.14 17.95 -17.81
C TYR A 4 -36.94 17.27 -16.44
N LEU A 5 -38.02 17.12 -15.66
CA LEU A 5 -38.00 16.48 -14.34
C LEU A 5 -38.25 14.95 -14.42
N LEU A 6 -38.56 14.41 -15.60
CA LEU A 6 -38.87 12.99 -15.76
C LEU A 6 -38.30 12.54 -17.11
N LEU A 7 -37.57 11.42 -17.09
CA LEU A 7 -37.09 10.64 -18.25
C LEU A 7 -35.68 10.98 -18.76
N PHE A 8 -34.66 10.58 -18.00
CA PHE A 8 -33.71 9.59 -18.51
C PHE A 8 -33.11 8.80 -17.34
N VAL A 9 -33.97 7.95 -16.75
CA VAL A 9 -33.53 6.71 -16.12
C VAL A 9 -32.90 5.89 -17.23
N MET A 10 -31.57 5.85 -17.31
CA MET A 10 -30.88 4.73 -17.92
C MET A 10 -29.45 4.61 -17.38
N ALA A 11 -29.29 3.56 -16.57
CA ALA A 11 -28.12 2.68 -16.60
C ALA A 11 -26.74 3.30 -16.31
N LEU A 12 -26.35 3.25 -15.04
CA LEU A 12 -25.19 2.50 -14.51
C LEU A 12 -25.02 2.97 -13.06
N SER A 13 -25.58 2.32 -12.03
CA SER A 13 -25.17 0.99 -11.56
C SER A 13 -23.73 0.61 -11.95
N MET A 14 -22.72 1.40 -11.58
CA MET A 14 -21.42 0.79 -11.33
C MET A 14 -20.59 1.55 -10.29
N SER A 15 -20.20 0.79 -9.27
CA SER A 15 -19.07 1.02 -8.38
C SER A 15 -19.18 2.15 -7.34
N ALA A 16 -20.29 2.20 -6.61
CA ALA A 16 -20.22 2.50 -5.18
C ALA A 16 -19.67 1.26 -4.44
N ALA A 17 -18.37 0.97 -4.62
CA ALA A 17 -17.66 -0.05 -3.86
C ALA A 17 -16.16 0.25 -3.81
N PHE A 18 -15.78 1.47 -3.41
CA PHE A 18 -14.58 1.56 -2.58
C PHE A 18 -15.00 0.97 -1.23
N ALA A 19 -14.87 -0.36 -1.13
CA ALA A 19 -14.94 -1.08 0.11
C ALA A 19 -13.80 -0.57 1.01
N ILE A 20 -14.05 0.53 1.71
CA ILE A 20 -13.25 0.92 2.87
C ILE A 20 -13.65 -0.09 3.95
N ASN A 21 -13.06 -1.27 3.89
CA ASN A 21 -12.98 -2.17 5.03
C ASN A 21 -12.19 -1.42 6.10
N LYS A 22 -12.89 -0.63 6.93
CA LYS A 22 -12.37 -0.24 8.24
C LYS A 22 -12.30 -1.51 9.07
N ILE A 23 -11.13 -2.14 9.11
CA ILE A 23 -10.83 -3.21 10.06
C ILE A 23 -9.44 -2.94 10.65
N GLY A 24 -9.36 -1.94 11.53
CA GLY A 24 -8.17 -1.64 12.34
C GLY A 24 -8.18 -0.21 12.84
N ASP A 25 -8.05 0.00 14.16
CA ASP A 25 -7.97 1.30 14.85
C ASP A 25 -6.69 2.13 14.52
N GLY A 26 -6.01 1.88 13.40
CA GLY A 26 -4.75 2.52 13.02
C GLY A 26 -4.76 3.16 11.62
N PRO A 27 -3.84 4.09 11.32
CA PRO A 27 -3.67 4.63 9.97
C PRO A 27 -3.36 3.52 8.96
N THR A 28 -4.05 3.57 7.83
CA THR A 28 -3.83 2.67 6.68
C THR A 28 -2.91 3.36 5.68
N LEU A 29 -1.84 2.66 5.29
CA LEU A 29 -0.80 3.16 4.40
C LEU A 29 -0.66 2.21 3.21
N THR A 30 -0.96 2.70 2.02
CA THR A 30 -0.77 1.95 0.77
C THR A 30 0.53 2.36 0.11
N GLY A 31 1.42 1.40 -0.07
CA GLY A 31 2.76 1.64 -0.61
C GLY A 31 3.40 0.40 -1.20
N TYR A 32 4.67 0.53 -1.57
CA TYR A 32 5.50 -0.59 -2.01
C TYR A 32 6.42 -1.02 -0.88
N ILE A 33 6.57 -2.33 -0.69
CA ILE A 33 7.61 -2.85 0.20
C ILE A 33 8.95 -2.81 -0.55
N GLY A 34 9.74 -1.79 -0.25
CA GLY A 34 11.07 -1.58 -0.79
C GLY A 34 12.17 -2.09 0.13
N ASP A 35 13.37 -2.33 -0.39
CA ASP A 35 14.55 -2.40 0.46
C ASP A 35 14.99 -0.99 0.86
N ALA A 36 15.59 -0.85 2.04
CA ALA A 36 16.03 0.44 2.59
C ALA A 36 17.01 1.18 1.66
N MET A 37 17.83 0.45 0.89
CA MET A 37 18.84 1.04 0.01
C MET A 37 18.20 1.70 -1.22
N CYS A 38 17.25 1.03 -1.88
CA CYS A 38 16.52 1.57 -3.01
C CYS A 38 15.48 2.61 -2.59
N ALA A 39 14.91 2.48 -1.38
CA ALA A 39 14.02 3.49 -0.83
C ALA A 39 14.73 4.81 -0.54
N ALA A 40 15.95 4.76 0.02
CA ALA A 40 16.79 5.96 0.20
C ALA A 40 17.15 6.64 -1.13
N LYS A 41 17.14 5.89 -2.24
CA LYS A 41 17.36 6.41 -3.60
C LYS A 41 16.07 6.79 -4.34
N GLY A 42 14.91 6.69 -3.70
CA GLY A 42 13.61 6.98 -4.32
C GLY A 42 13.26 6.04 -5.48
N LYS A 43 13.88 4.86 -5.56
CA LYS A 43 13.65 3.89 -6.66
C LYS A 43 12.70 2.75 -6.28
N ALA A 44 12.38 2.61 -4.99
CA ALA A 44 11.54 1.54 -4.48
C ALA A 44 10.02 1.84 -4.50
N ASN A 45 9.61 2.91 -5.19
CA ASN A 45 8.22 3.33 -5.36
C ASN A 45 7.56 2.80 -6.65
N THR A 46 8.24 1.95 -7.42
CA THR A 46 7.76 1.43 -8.71
C THR A 46 7.65 -0.09 -8.71
N ALA A 47 6.69 -0.62 -9.47
CA ALA A 47 6.53 -2.06 -9.68
C ALA A 47 7.73 -2.69 -10.42
N GLU A 48 8.48 -1.91 -11.20
CA GLU A 48 9.68 -2.37 -11.90
C GLU A 48 10.82 -2.71 -10.93
N HIS A 49 10.91 -1.99 -9.80
CA HIS A 49 11.87 -2.29 -8.74
C HIS A 49 11.38 -3.35 -7.74
N ALA A 50 10.14 -3.82 -7.86
CA ALA A 50 9.57 -4.87 -7.01
C ALA A 50 10.48 -6.09 -6.92
N ALA A 51 10.90 -6.62 -8.07
CA ALA A 51 11.72 -7.83 -8.12
C ALA A 51 13.14 -7.60 -7.55
N CYS A 52 13.68 -6.38 -7.68
CA CYS A 52 14.97 -6.00 -7.12
C CYS A 52 14.90 -5.91 -5.59
N ALA A 53 13.91 -5.18 -5.07
CA ALA A 53 13.65 -5.06 -3.64
C ALA A 53 13.40 -6.43 -2.99
N ALA A 54 12.62 -7.30 -3.65
CA ALA A 54 12.37 -8.67 -3.19
C ALA A 54 13.67 -9.48 -3.06
N LYS A 55 14.59 -9.37 -4.03
CA LYS A 55 15.90 -10.02 -3.96
C LYS A 55 16.78 -9.46 -2.85
N CYS A 56 16.83 -8.14 -2.70
CA CYS A 56 17.63 -7.49 -1.65
C CYS A 56 17.13 -7.84 -0.24
N ILE A 57 15.81 -7.84 -0.02
CA ILE A 57 15.20 -8.20 1.28
C ILE A 57 15.45 -9.68 1.58
N LYS A 58 15.29 -10.58 0.59
CA LYS A 58 15.64 -12.00 0.75
C LYS A 58 17.13 -12.22 1.03
N GLY A 59 17.99 -11.34 0.53
CA GLY A 59 19.43 -11.32 0.81
C GLY A 59 19.81 -10.72 2.16
N GLY A 60 18.85 -10.26 2.97
CA GLY A 60 19.10 -9.69 4.31
C GLY A 60 19.01 -8.17 4.40
N SER A 61 18.59 -7.47 3.35
CA SER A 61 18.31 -6.02 3.45
C SER A 61 17.07 -5.74 4.28
N ALA A 62 17.08 -4.64 5.03
CA ALA A 62 15.90 -4.18 5.76
C ALA A 62 14.78 -3.75 4.79
N ALA A 63 13.57 -4.24 5.02
CA ALA A 63 12.36 -3.84 4.31
C ALA A 63 11.79 -2.54 4.88
N VAL A 64 11.32 -1.67 4.00
CA VAL A 64 10.67 -0.40 4.32
C VAL A 64 9.43 -0.22 3.47
N LEU A 65 8.46 0.53 3.97
CA LEU A 65 7.25 0.86 3.25
C LEU A 65 7.43 2.22 2.57
N VAL A 66 7.37 2.23 1.25
CA VAL A 66 7.44 3.46 0.45
C VAL A 66 6.03 3.87 0.04
N VAL A 67 5.55 4.98 0.58
CA VAL A 67 4.23 5.57 0.32
C VAL A 67 4.42 6.87 -0.44
N GLY A 68 4.31 6.82 -1.76
CA GLY A 68 4.66 7.95 -2.62
C GLY A 68 6.14 8.31 -2.45
N ASP A 69 6.40 9.51 -1.94
CA ASP A 69 7.75 10.02 -1.65
C ASP A 69 8.21 9.77 -0.20
N LYS A 70 7.35 9.22 0.66
CA LYS A 70 7.68 8.95 2.07
C LYS A 70 8.15 7.52 2.26
N VAL A 71 9.16 7.33 3.11
CA VAL A 71 9.69 6.03 3.49
C VAL A 71 9.44 5.80 4.98
N TYR A 72 8.70 4.74 5.31
CA TYR A 72 8.44 4.30 6.68
C TYR A 72 9.24 3.03 6.97
N LYS A 73 9.95 3.03 8.10
CA LYS A 73 10.61 1.82 8.62
C LYS A 73 9.55 0.86 9.12
N ILE A 74 9.69 -0.42 8.82
CA ILE A 74 8.75 -1.43 9.31
C ILE A 74 9.40 -2.10 10.52
N SER A 75 8.76 -2.09 11.69
CA SER A 75 9.30 -2.81 12.85
C SER A 75 9.26 -4.33 12.64
N ASN A 76 8.17 -4.82 12.06
CA ASN A 76 7.92 -6.24 11.85
C ASN A 76 8.39 -6.73 10.47
N GLN A 77 9.70 -6.89 10.34
CA GLN A 77 10.37 -7.33 9.10
C GLN A 77 9.89 -8.70 8.61
N LYS A 78 9.65 -9.64 9.54
CA LYS A 78 9.28 -11.03 9.22
C LYS A 78 7.97 -11.09 8.44
N GLU A 79 6.95 -10.33 8.86
CA GLU A 79 5.65 -10.36 8.21
C GLU A 79 5.61 -9.67 6.85
N VAL A 80 6.51 -8.73 6.59
CA VAL A 80 6.56 -8.00 5.31
C VAL A 80 7.48 -8.63 4.28
N THR A 81 8.40 -9.50 4.69
CA THR A 81 9.28 -10.23 3.76
C THR A 81 8.52 -11.05 2.71
N LYS A 82 7.36 -11.63 3.06
CA LYS A 82 6.46 -12.33 2.11
C LYS A 82 5.85 -11.42 1.04
N TYR A 83 5.82 -10.11 1.30
CA TYR A 83 5.32 -9.09 0.39
C TYR A 83 6.43 -8.20 -0.16
N ALA A 84 7.70 -8.60 -0.01
CA ALA A 84 8.83 -7.83 -0.49
C ALA A 84 8.71 -7.54 -2.00
N GLY A 85 8.86 -6.26 -2.35
CA GLY A 85 8.66 -5.75 -3.71
C GLY A 85 7.21 -5.52 -4.11
N LYS A 86 6.23 -6.06 -3.39
CA LYS A 86 4.83 -5.95 -3.79
C LYS A 86 4.22 -4.64 -3.30
N LYS A 87 3.18 -4.21 -4.02
CA LYS A 87 2.29 -3.16 -3.54
C LYS A 87 1.37 -3.75 -2.47
N VAL A 88 1.37 -3.14 -1.29
CA VAL A 88 0.54 -3.57 -0.17
C VAL A 88 -0.11 -2.37 0.49
N THR A 89 -1.27 -2.61 1.08
CA THR A 89 -1.88 -1.74 2.08
C THR A 89 -1.55 -2.33 3.43
N VAL A 90 -0.73 -1.63 4.19
CA VAL A 90 -0.48 -1.96 5.59
C VAL A 90 -1.35 -1.12 6.49
N GLU A 91 -1.85 -1.73 7.54
CA GLU A 91 -2.54 -1.04 8.62
C GLU A 91 -1.71 -1.25 9.88
N GLY A 92 -1.61 -0.22 10.71
CA GLY A 92 -0.69 -0.28 11.81
C GLY A 92 -0.59 1.01 12.59
N LYS A 93 0.24 1.00 13.63
CA LYS A 93 0.55 2.19 14.41
C LYS A 93 1.82 2.83 13.87
N VAL A 94 1.74 4.09 13.45
CA VAL A 94 2.91 4.88 13.05
C VAL A 94 3.43 5.59 14.29
N THR A 95 4.71 5.40 14.58
CA THR A 95 5.46 6.10 15.64
C THR A 95 6.68 6.74 14.98
N ASP A 96 6.68 8.07 14.90
CA ASP A 96 7.66 8.86 14.13
C ASP A 96 7.74 8.40 12.67
N ASP A 97 8.83 7.72 12.30
CA ASP A 97 9.09 7.17 10.96
C ASP A 97 8.96 5.64 10.92
N THR A 98 8.47 5.02 12.00
CA THR A 98 8.34 3.56 12.10
C THR A 98 6.88 3.15 12.14
N ILE A 99 6.50 2.25 11.23
CA ILE A 99 5.19 1.61 11.24
C ILE A 99 5.29 0.22 11.88
N GLU A 100 4.48 0.01 12.90
CA GLU A 100 4.17 -1.30 13.44
C GLU A 100 2.96 -1.86 12.69
N VAL A 101 3.27 -2.77 11.75
CA VAL A 101 2.29 -3.40 10.87
C VAL A 101 1.46 -4.40 11.68
N THR A 102 0.17 -4.14 11.82
CA THR A 102 -0.80 -5.06 12.44
C THR A 102 -1.53 -5.88 11.38
N LYS A 103 -1.68 -5.33 10.17
CA LYS A 103 -2.33 -6.01 9.05
C LYS A 103 -1.66 -5.66 7.74
N VAL A 104 -1.53 -6.65 6.86
CA VAL A 104 -1.04 -6.44 5.48
C VAL A 104 -2.05 -7.01 4.51
N THR A 105 -2.46 -6.18 3.57
CA THR A 105 -3.30 -6.57 2.44
C THR A 105 -2.50 -6.38 1.16
N GLU A 106 -2.27 -7.44 0.41
CA GLU A 106 -1.63 -7.34 -0.89
C GLU A 106 -2.59 -6.67 -1.88
N VAL A 107 -2.14 -5.57 -2.48
CA VAL A 107 -2.89 -4.92 -3.57
C VAL A 107 -2.43 -5.62 -4.85
N LYS A 108 -3.18 -6.65 -5.25
CA LYS A 108 -3.03 -7.19 -6.61
C LYS A 108 -3.41 -6.10 -7.60
N ALA A 109 -2.43 -5.71 -8.43
CA ALA A 109 -2.70 -4.96 -9.65
C ALA A 109 -3.40 -5.86 -10.67
#